data_AF-A0A3Q1EL76-F1
#
_entry.id   AF-A0A3Q1EL76-F1
#
_cell.length_a   1.000
_cell.length_b   1.000
_cell.length_c   1.000
_cell.angle_alpha   90.00
_cell.angle_beta   90.00
_cell.angle_gamma   90.00
#
_symmetry.space_group_name_H-M   'P 1'
#
loop_
_entity.id
_entity.type
_entity.pdbx_description
1 polymer ?
#
loop_
_entity_poly.entity_id
_entity_poly.type
_entity_poly.pdbx_seq_one_letter_code
_entity_poly.pdbx_strand_id
1 'polypeptide(L)'
;AVCAAGGALSPYFRCSILLMFPSMLGSRGRSYLMLLILSVLYTGPISNIRRNAESAALTLSCNLDLQLHHGRLLWREAVKPFILVTQELMQNDKAEFESETLSVNQKFQSIRDEIVLQYGYDRFEPSNSTNSTQEQFAAKTVLQCDVMNQGIQRCADWFSSRWEACLEAIPVPVINHILCIPMKFHFLCDVMRMTPWCREHIPVEGNFGQLFDQLNSSVNQLSREFIAELTVEEHEEQAVLDGALPADDFTQAVKRSFNDLTAAMEQVFNVLRLLLSFTFITIITAIGYLRSYMRDIDFDNTYITTYFRQIDARRRKGKRFLLPLKKSEKKEFIYPWSLKIHTEELQQGLQSGRRHHHGPPPENDGFSLQQLIQPRPAAAQLSSGLQQPPATRHHRLLLPKEGEEASPVSLQPADPETDFL
;
A
#
# COMPACT_ATOMS: atom_id res chain seq x y z
N ALA A 1 -27.61 -29.93 -46.83
CA ALA A 1 -27.93 -30.83 -47.96
C ALA A 1 -29.45 -30.88 -48.24
N VAL A 2 -30.29 -31.31 -47.28
CA VAL A 2 -31.75 -31.48 -47.49
C VAL A 2 -32.46 -30.19 -47.91
N CYS A 3 -32.19 -29.05 -47.25
CA CYS A 3 -32.79 -27.76 -47.64
C CYS A 3 -32.34 -27.27 -49.02
N ALA A 4 -31.11 -27.58 -49.44
CA ALA A 4 -30.61 -27.21 -50.76
C ALA A 4 -31.25 -28.07 -51.86
N ALA A 5 -31.34 -29.39 -51.64
CA ALA A 5 -31.99 -30.31 -52.57
C ALA A 5 -33.50 -30.08 -52.69
N GLY A 6 -34.18 -29.89 -51.55
CA GLY A 6 -35.61 -29.54 -51.52
C GLY A 6 -35.88 -28.19 -52.20
N GLY A 7 -35.00 -27.21 -51.97
CA GLY A 7 -35.04 -25.90 -52.62
C GLY A 7 -34.83 -26.00 -54.13
N ALA A 8 -33.97 -26.88 -54.61
CA ALA A 8 -33.76 -27.07 -56.04
C ALA A 8 -34.93 -27.81 -56.72
N LEU A 9 -35.54 -28.80 -56.06
CA LEU A 9 -36.45 -29.75 -56.72
C LEU A 9 -37.95 -29.44 -56.56
N SER A 10 -38.36 -28.68 -55.53
CA SER A 10 -39.79 -28.52 -55.21
C SER A 10 -40.22 -27.05 -55.08
N PRO A 11 -41.19 -26.58 -55.91
CA PRO A 11 -41.74 -25.23 -55.76
C PRO A 11 -42.47 -25.06 -54.43
N TYR A 12 -43.09 -26.13 -53.91
CA TYR A 12 -43.74 -26.14 -52.59
C TYR A 12 -42.74 -25.85 -51.47
N PHE A 13 -41.56 -26.48 -51.54
CA PHE A 13 -40.49 -26.26 -50.57
C PHE A 13 -39.88 -24.86 -50.69
N ARG A 14 -39.66 -24.36 -51.92
CA ARG A 14 -39.22 -22.98 -52.17
C ARG A 14 -40.18 -21.96 -51.55
N CYS A 15 -41.48 -22.11 -51.75
CA CYS A 15 -42.50 -21.24 -51.16
C CYS A 15 -42.50 -21.30 -49.63
N SER A 16 -42.36 -22.50 -49.05
CA SER A 16 -42.29 -22.66 -47.59
C SER A 16 -41.06 -21.95 -46.99
N ILE A 17 -39.92 -21.97 -47.68
CA ILE A 17 -38.72 -21.22 -47.28
C ILE A 17 -38.92 -19.71 -47.46
N LEU A 18 -39.54 -19.26 -48.55
CA LEU A 18 -39.77 -17.82 -48.74
C LEU A 18 -40.71 -17.23 -47.67
N LEU A 19 -41.68 -18.01 -47.20
CA LEU A 19 -42.57 -17.62 -46.10
C LEU A 19 -41.85 -17.53 -44.73
N MET A 20 -40.70 -18.18 -44.57
CA MET A 20 -39.86 -18.01 -43.38
C MET A 20 -39.24 -16.64 -43.28
N PHE A 21 -38.85 -16.07 -44.42
CA PHE A 21 -37.99 -14.89 -44.42
C PHE A 21 -38.66 -13.67 -43.74
N PRO A 22 -39.95 -13.34 -44.03
CA PRO A 22 -40.67 -12.32 -43.28
C PRO A 22 -40.87 -12.68 -41.80
N SER A 23 -41.05 -13.97 -41.50
CA SER A 23 -41.22 -14.49 -40.13
C SER A 23 -39.96 -14.30 -39.28
N MET A 24 -38.78 -14.34 -39.90
CA MET A 24 -37.48 -14.07 -39.27
C MET A 24 -37.18 -12.57 -39.11
N LEU A 25 -37.91 -11.68 -39.79
CA LEU A 25 -37.77 -10.23 -39.65
C LEU A 25 -38.77 -9.62 -38.64
N GLY A 26 -39.72 -10.42 -38.15
CA GLY A 26 -40.67 -10.05 -37.09
C GLY A 26 -40.05 -10.06 -35.68
N SER A 27 -40.87 -9.75 -34.67
CA SER A 27 -40.44 -9.70 -33.26
C SER A 27 -39.83 -11.02 -32.77
N ARG A 28 -40.37 -12.17 -33.19
CA ARG A 28 -39.85 -13.51 -32.86
C ARG A 28 -38.52 -13.81 -33.57
N GLY A 29 -38.39 -13.36 -34.81
CA GLY A 29 -37.19 -13.52 -35.62
C GLY A 29 -35.98 -12.74 -35.11
N ARG A 30 -36.21 -11.53 -34.59
CA ARG A 30 -35.17 -10.73 -33.91
C ARG A 30 -34.57 -11.48 -32.72
N SER A 31 -35.37 -12.18 -31.93
CA SER A 31 -34.85 -13.01 -30.84
C SER A 31 -33.94 -14.11 -31.35
N TYR A 32 -34.34 -14.85 -32.41
CA TYR A 32 -33.46 -15.87 -33.02
C TYR A 32 -32.16 -15.30 -33.57
N LEU A 33 -32.21 -14.11 -34.18
CA LEU A 33 -31.02 -13.42 -34.69
C LEU A 33 -30.09 -12.99 -33.55
N MET A 34 -30.61 -12.42 -32.47
CA MET A 34 -29.82 -12.05 -31.29
C MET A 34 -29.18 -13.27 -30.62
N LEU A 35 -29.89 -14.39 -30.55
CA LEU A 35 -29.35 -15.65 -30.02
C LEU A 35 -28.24 -16.23 -30.92
N LEU A 36 -28.39 -16.11 -32.25
CA LEU A 36 -27.33 -16.47 -33.20
C LEU A 36 -26.10 -15.57 -33.07
N ILE A 37 -26.29 -14.26 -32.94
CA ILE A 37 -25.20 -13.31 -32.72
C ILE A 37 -24.48 -13.63 -31.41
N LEU A 38 -25.22 -13.87 -30.32
CA LEU A 38 -24.65 -14.27 -29.03
C LEU A 38 -23.82 -15.56 -29.14
N SER A 39 -24.28 -16.52 -29.95
CA SER A 39 -23.56 -17.77 -30.25
C SER A 39 -22.25 -17.57 -30.99
N VAL A 40 -22.23 -16.69 -31.98
CA VAL A 40 -21.01 -16.34 -32.73
C VAL A 40 -20.05 -15.56 -31.84
N LEU A 41 -20.55 -14.60 -31.05
CA LEU A 41 -19.73 -13.82 -30.12
C LEU A 41 -19.10 -14.70 -29.04
N TYR A 42 -19.85 -15.68 -28.52
CA TYR A 42 -19.35 -16.60 -27.50
C TYR A 42 -18.22 -17.49 -28.04
N THR A 43 -18.45 -18.14 -29.18
CA THR A 43 -17.49 -19.09 -29.77
C THR A 43 -16.25 -18.42 -30.38
N GLY A 44 -16.34 -17.14 -30.76
CA GLY A 44 -15.23 -16.35 -31.27
C GLY A 44 -14.60 -15.45 -30.20
N PRO A 45 -14.91 -14.13 -30.21
CA PRO A 45 -14.17 -13.13 -29.44
C PRO A 45 -14.22 -13.34 -27.93
N ILE A 46 -15.35 -13.78 -27.36
CA ILE A 46 -15.49 -13.95 -25.91
C ILE A 46 -14.61 -15.10 -25.41
N SER A 47 -14.62 -16.25 -26.11
CA SER A 47 -13.72 -17.37 -25.77
C SER A 47 -12.25 -16.95 -25.86
N ASN A 48 -11.89 -16.14 -26.86
CA ASN A 48 -10.53 -15.62 -27.02
C ASN A 48 -10.12 -14.69 -25.87
N ILE A 49 -10.97 -13.71 -25.53
CA ILE A 49 -10.72 -12.79 -24.41
C ILE A 49 -10.56 -13.56 -23.10
N ARG A 50 -11.40 -14.58 -22.87
CA ARG A 50 -11.31 -15.42 -21.68
C ARG A 50 -9.95 -16.13 -21.59
N ARG A 51 -9.50 -16.79 -22.66
CA ARG A 51 -8.20 -17.47 -22.70
C ARG A 51 -7.04 -16.51 -22.47
N ASN A 52 -7.13 -15.30 -23.04
CA ASN A 52 -6.14 -14.26 -22.82
C ASN A 52 -6.14 -13.78 -21.38
N ALA A 53 -7.31 -13.57 -20.76
CA ALA A 53 -7.43 -13.18 -19.37
C ALA A 53 -6.88 -14.23 -18.41
N GLU A 54 -7.17 -15.51 -18.66
CA GLU A 54 -6.60 -16.64 -17.90
C GLU A 54 -5.07 -16.66 -18.02
N SER A 55 -4.54 -16.57 -19.25
CA SER A 55 -3.09 -16.56 -19.51
C SER A 55 -2.41 -15.34 -18.88
N ALA A 56 -3.04 -14.18 -18.93
CA ALA A 56 -2.53 -12.96 -18.31
C ALA A 56 -2.48 -13.09 -16.78
N ALA A 57 -3.55 -13.61 -16.17
CA ALA A 57 -3.59 -13.83 -14.73
C ALA A 57 -2.50 -14.82 -14.28
N LEU A 58 -2.32 -15.93 -15.00
CA LEU A 58 -1.25 -16.90 -14.72
C LEU A 58 0.16 -16.29 -14.87
N THR A 59 0.36 -15.47 -15.90
CA THR A 59 1.63 -14.76 -16.11
C THR A 59 1.91 -13.79 -14.97
N LEU A 60 0.87 -13.10 -14.48
CA LEU A 60 0.98 -12.16 -13.37
C LEU A 60 1.33 -12.88 -12.06
N SER A 61 0.71 -14.05 -11.80
CA SER A 61 1.08 -14.90 -10.66
C SER A 61 2.55 -15.33 -10.71
N CYS A 62 3.04 -15.76 -11.86
CA CYS A 62 4.44 -16.16 -12.03
C CYS A 62 5.40 -14.97 -11.85
N ASN A 63 5.04 -13.78 -12.34
CA ASN A 63 5.85 -12.58 -12.12
C ASN A 63 5.91 -12.21 -10.63
N LEU A 64 4.79 -12.33 -9.91
CA LEU A 64 4.76 -12.07 -8.47
C LEU A 64 5.69 -13.05 -7.72
N ASP A 65 5.61 -14.34 -8.04
CA ASP A 65 6.47 -15.37 -7.45
C ASP A 65 7.94 -15.09 -7.70
N LEU A 66 8.29 -14.74 -8.94
CA LEU A 66 9.65 -14.38 -9.32
C LEU A 66 10.16 -13.14 -8.57
N GLN A 67 9.31 -12.11 -8.41
CA GLN A 67 9.66 -10.90 -7.65
C GLN A 67 9.90 -11.19 -6.18
N LEU A 68 9.05 -12.01 -5.55
CA LEU A 68 9.22 -12.44 -4.17
C LEU A 68 10.50 -13.25 -4.00
N HIS A 69 10.77 -14.19 -4.91
CA HIS A 69 11.98 -15.00 -4.90
C HIS A 69 13.24 -14.12 -5.01
N HIS A 70 13.27 -13.17 -5.97
CA HIS A 70 14.40 -12.26 -6.10
C HIS A 70 14.55 -11.31 -4.90
N GLY A 71 13.44 -10.84 -4.32
CA GLY A 71 13.47 -10.04 -3.09
C GLY A 71 14.12 -10.78 -1.93
N ARG A 72 13.76 -12.06 -1.72
CA ARG A 72 14.37 -12.92 -0.69
C ARG A 72 15.86 -13.15 -0.95
N LEU A 73 16.24 -13.41 -2.19
CA LEU A 73 17.65 -13.62 -2.54
C LEU A 73 18.48 -12.35 -2.32
N LEU A 74 17.96 -11.20 -2.74
CA LEU A 74 18.62 -9.90 -2.54
C LEU A 74 18.78 -9.58 -1.05
N TRP A 75 17.74 -9.81 -0.24
CA TRP A 75 17.80 -9.63 1.21
C TRP A 75 18.87 -10.52 1.85
N ARG A 76 18.86 -11.82 1.54
CA ARG A 76 19.86 -12.78 2.05
C ARG A 76 21.28 -12.34 1.71
N GLU A 77 21.54 -11.95 0.46
CA GLU A 77 22.88 -11.50 0.06
C GLU A 77 23.25 -10.12 0.65
N ALA A 78 22.28 -9.23 0.85
CA ALA A 78 22.51 -7.93 1.47
C ALA A 78 22.84 -8.01 2.97
N VAL A 79 22.23 -8.96 3.70
CA VAL A 79 22.43 -9.14 5.15
C VAL A 79 23.67 -9.99 5.46
N LYS A 80 24.09 -10.87 4.54
CA LYS A 80 25.28 -11.72 4.66
C LYS A 80 26.55 -11.03 5.20
N PRO A 81 26.99 -9.86 4.71
CA PRO A 81 28.18 -9.21 5.27
C PRO A 81 28.00 -8.81 6.74
N PHE A 82 26.81 -8.41 7.15
CA PHE A 82 26.54 -8.10 8.56
C PHE A 82 26.63 -9.34 9.44
N ILE A 83 26.08 -10.47 8.98
CA ILE A 83 26.19 -11.75 9.69
C ILE A 83 27.65 -12.16 9.82
N LEU A 84 28.45 -12.06 8.75
CA LEU A 84 29.86 -12.43 8.80
C LEU A 84 30.67 -11.56 9.77
N VAL A 85 30.50 -10.23 9.71
CA VAL A 85 31.20 -9.29 10.60
C VAL A 85 30.79 -9.51 12.05
N THR A 86 29.50 -9.66 12.33
CA THR A 86 29.01 -9.91 13.69
C THR A 86 29.46 -11.26 14.21
N GLN A 87 29.49 -12.29 13.37
CA GLN A 87 29.98 -13.61 13.74
C GLN A 87 31.49 -13.60 14.03
N GLU A 88 32.30 -12.91 13.24
CA GLU A 88 33.75 -12.77 13.47
C GLU A 88 34.03 -12.08 14.80
N LEU A 89 33.38 -10.95 15.07
CA LEU A 89 33.50 -10.21 16.34
C LEU A 89 33.05 -11.03 17.55
N MET A 90 32.00 -11.84 17.42
CA MET A 90 31.42 -12.61 18.52
C MET A 90 32.08 -13.97 18.76
N GLN A 91 32.62 -14.62 17.72
CA GLN A 91 33.20 -15.96 17.85
C GLN A 91 34.72 -15.96 17.95
N ASN A 92 35.40 -15.10 17.18
CA ASN A 92 36.86 -15.10 17.13
C ASN A 92 37.44 -14.13 18.17
N ASP A 93 36.88 -12.92 18.26
CA ASP A 93 37.54 -11.82 18.98
C ASP A 93 36.83 -11.42 20.27
N LYS A 94 35.77 -12.13 20.68
CA LYS A 94 34.97 -11.79 21.87
C LYS A 94 35.84 -11.60 23.12
N ALA A 95 36.71 -12.55 23.42
CA ALA A 95 37.55 -12.49 24.62
C ALA A 95 38.61 -11.37 24.55
N GLU A 96 39.18 -11.14 23.37
CA GLU A 96 40.16 -10.06 23.15
C GLU A 96 39.50 -8.68 23.26
N PHE A 97 38.34 -8.53 22.64
CA PHE A 97 37.55 -7.29 22.64
C PHE A 97 36.96 -6.97 24.03
N GLU A 98 36.47 -7.97 24.75
CA GLU A 98 36.06 -7.84 26.17
C GLU A 98 37.25 -7.41 27.05
N SER A 99 38.43 -8.01 26.84
CA SER A 99 39.64 -7.66 27.58
C SER A 99 40.08 -6.22 27.32
N GLU A 100 40.04 -5.76 26.06
CA GLU A 100 40.39 -4.37 25.73
C GLU A 100 39.40 -3.37 26.34
N THR A 101 38.10 -3.71 26.33
CA THR A 101 37.07 -2.88 26.97
C THR A 101 37.28 -2.77 28.49
N LEU A 102 37.61 -3.88 29.15
CA LEU A 102 37.96 -3.88 30.57
C LEU A 102 39.26 -3.13 30.85
N SER A 103 40.27 -3.26 29.98
CA SER A 103 41.55 -2.56 30.05
C SER A 103 41.38 -1.04 29.95
N VAL A 104 40.55 -0.55 29.01
CA VAL A 104 40.22 0.88 28.88
C VAL A 104 39.52 1.40 30.14
N ASN A 105 38.55 0.64 30.67
CA ASN A 105 37.87 1.01 31.91
C ASN A 105 38.85 1.08 33.10
N GLN A 106 39.75 0.10 33.23
CA GLN A 106 40.77 0.11 34.28
C GLN A 106 41.75 1.28 34.16
N LYS A 107 42.25 1.57 32.95
CA LYS A 107 43.14 2.71 32.69
C LYS A 107 42.44 4.04 33.01
N PHE A 108 41.18 4.18 32.60
CA PHE A 108 40.40 5.37 32.92
C PHE A 108 40.17 5.51 34.43
N GLN A 109 39.84 4.43 35.13
CA GLN A 109 39.71 4.46 36.60
C GLN A 109 41.03 4.84 37.28
N SER A 110 42.17 4.36 36.79
CA SER A 110 43.49 4.78 37.28
C SER A 110 43.73 6.28 37.08
N ILE A 111 43.44 6.82 35.89
CA ILE A 111 43.59 8.25 35.60
C ILE A 111 42.63 9.07 36.48
N ARG A 112 41.38 8.62 36.59
CA ARG A 112 40.38 9.24 37.45
C ARG A 112 40.89 9.31 38.88
N ASP A 113 41.33 8.19 39.45
CA ASP A 113 41.77 8.11 40.83
C ASP A 113 43.06 8.93 41.04
N GLU A 114 43.97 8.97 40.06
CA GLU A 114 45.16 9.84 40.11
C GLU A 114 44.80 11.33 40.10
N ILE A 115 43.86 11.76 39.24
CA ILE A 115 43.35 13.15 39.24
C ILE A 115 42.69 13.48 40.57
N VAL A 116 41.99 12.53 41.19
CA VAL A 116 41.37 12.73 42.51
C VAL A 116 42.45 12.85 43.60
N LEU A 117 43.46 11.97 43.58
CA LEU A 117 44.49 11.88 44.62
C LEU A 117 45.59 12.95 44.51
N GLN A 118 46.08 13.24 43.29
CA GLN A 118 47.17 14.20 43.04
C GLN A 118 46.79 15.61 43.51
N TYR A 119 45.51 15.94 43.39
CA TYR A 119 44.95 17.21 43.83
C TYR A 119 44.35 17.14 45.25
N GLY A 120 44.67 16.09 46.01
CA GLY A 120 44.32 15.95 47.43
C GLY A 120 42.83 15.89 47.71
N TYR A 121 42.02 15.46 46.75
CA TYR A 121 40.59 15.27 46.97
C TYR A 121 40.36 13.93 47.65
N ASP A 122 39.65 13.92 48.78
CA ASP A 122 39.09 12.68 49.30
C ASP A 122 38.24 12.00 48.22
N ARG A 123 38.35 10.67 48.17
CA ARG A 123 37.63 9.75 47.27
C ARG A 123 36.21 10.28 47.05
N PHE A 124 35.81 10.48 45.79
CA PHE A 124 34.46 10.93 45.45
C PHE A 124 33.45 9.92 46.02
N GLU A 125 32.92 10.22 47.19
CA GLU A 125 31.74 9.51 47.67
C GLU A 125 30.56 10.04 46.85
N PRO A 126 29.75 9.15 46.25
CA PRO A 126 28.46 9.52 45.66
C PRO A 126 27.50 9.84 46.81
N SER A 127 27.82 10.87 47.57
CA SER A 127 26.97 11.46 48.58
C SER A 127 26.03 12.42 47.87
N ASN A 128 24.77 12.45 48.32
CA ASN A 128 23.64 13.32 47.94
C ASN A 128 23.97 14.82 48.04
N SER A 129 25.04 15.26 47.36
CA SER A 129 25.45 16.64 47.24
C SER A 129 24.76 17.20 46.01
N THR A 130 23.98 18.24 46.21
CA THR A 130 23.24 18.98 45.19
C THR A 130 24.14 19.80 44.26
N ASN A 131 25.45 19.64 44.36
CA ASN A 131 26.44 20.49 43.72
C ASN A 131 27.04 19.75 42.53
N SER A 132 27.20 20.45 41.40
CA SER A 132 27.83 19.89 40.21
C SER A 132 29.26 19.41 40.53
N THR A 133 29.74 18.38 39.83
CA THR A 133 31.16 17.96 39.92
C THR A 133 32.11 19.15 39.67
N GLN A 134 31.75 20.04 38.74
CA GLN A 134 32.46 21.30 38.50
C GLN A 134 32.59 22.14 39.77
N GLU A 135 31.49 22.37 40.49
CA GLU A 135 31.49 23.12 41.76
C GLU A 135 32.29 22.41 42.84
N GLN A 136 32.23 21.08 42.91
CA GLN A 136 32.99 20.31 43.89
C GLN A 136 34.50 20.44 43.66
N PHE A 137 34.95 20.33 42.40
CA PHE A 137 36.35 20.53 42.04
C PHE A 137 36.80 21.98 42.27
N ALA A 138 35.98 22.96 41.87
CA ALA A 138 36.29 24.38 42.08
C ALA A 138 36.39 24.74 43.56
N ALA A 139 35.42 24.30 44.38
CA ALA A 139 35.38 24.59 45.81
C ALA A 139 36.57 23.95 46.54
N LYS A 140 36.87 22.67 46.25
CA LYS A 140 38.00 21.99 46.90
C LYS A 140 39.36 22.54 46.45
N THR A 141 39.51 22.99 45.19
CA THR A 141 40.73 23.68 44.71
C THR A 141 40.99 24.96 45.50
N VAL A 142 39.95 25.78 45.72
CA VAL A 142 40.07 27.03 46.47
C VAL A 142 40.44 26.79 47.93
N LEU A 143 39.94 25.73 48.56
CA LEU A 143 40.31 25.36 49.94
C LEU A 143 41.80 25.00 50.06
N GLN A 144 42.45 24.52 48.99
CA GLN A 144 43.90 24.27 49.02
C GLN A 144 44.73 25.56 49.12
N CYS A 145 44.21 26.70 48.65
CA CYS A 145 44.88 27.99 48.85
C CYS A 145 45.03 28.35 50.34
N ASP A 146 44.19 27.80 51.23
CA ASP A 146 44.31 28.03 52.67
C ASP A 146 45.48 27.24 53.30
N VAL A 147 45.91 26.13 52.68
CA VAL A 147 47.12 25.39 53.09
C VAL A 147 48.37 26.25 52.87
N MET A 148 48.37 27.13 51.85
CA MET A 148 49.46 28.09 51.63
C MET A 148 49.61 29.08 52.81
N ASN A 149 48.49 29.51 53.41
CA ASN A 149 48.52 30.37 54.60
C ASN A 149 49.20 29.68 55.77
N GLN A 150 48.97 28.37 55.95
CA GLN A 150 49.67 27.58 56.96
C GLN A 150 51.18 27.50 56.70
N GLY A 151 51.59 27.45 55.42
CA GLY A 151 53.00 27.52 55.03
C GLY A 151 53.66 28.85 55.40
N ILE A 152 52.96 29.97 55.21
CA ILE A 152 53.45 31.31 55.58
C ILE A 152 53.58 31.45 57.10
N GLN A 153 52.62 30.93 57.87
CA GLN A 153 52.70 30.91 59.33
C GLN A 153 53.89 30.08 59.81
N ARG A 154 54.08 28.87 59.26
CA ARG A 154 55.25 28.03 59.58
C ARG A 154 56.58 28.71 59.24
N CYS A 155 56.62 29.50 58.17
CA CYS A 155 57.78 30.32 57.83
C CYS A 155 58.05 31.39 58.90
N ALA A 156 57.02 32.13 59.33
CA ALA A 156 57.15 33.15 60.37
C ALA A 156 57.55 32.56 61.73
N ASP A 157 56.96 31.41 62.09
CA ASP A 157 57.30 30.65 63.30
C ASP A 157 58.76 30.18 63.25
N TRP A 158 59.25 29.75 62.08
CA TRP A 158 60.64 29.33 61.91
C TRP A 158 61.62 30.48 62.19
N PHE A 159 61.38 31.67 61.66
CA PHE A 159 62.23 32.85 61.94
C PHE A 159 62.21 33.22 63.42
N SER A 160 61.01 33.22 64.03
CA SER A 160 60.83 33.55 65.45
C SER A 160 61.57 32.56 66.35
N SER A 161 61.44 31.26 66.08
CA SER A 161 62.16 30.20 66.81
C SER A 161 63.68 30.31 66.66
N ARG A 162 64.17 30.63 65.46
CA ARG A 162 65.62 30.79 65.22
C ARG A 162 66.19 32.03 65.88
N TRP A 163 65.40 33.09 66.01
CA TRP A 163 65.78 34.29 66.75
C TRP A 163 65.99 33.98 68.25
N GLU A 164 65.05 33.27 68.88
CA GLU A 164 65.15 32.88 70.29
C GLU A 164 66.36 31.98 70.54
N ALA A 165 66.56 30.95 69.71
CA ALA A 165 67.71 30.05 69.81
C ALA A 165 69.05 30.78 69.60
N CYS A 166 69.08 31.82 68.76
CA CYS A 166 70.28 32.63 68.52
C CYS A 166 70.64 33.50 69.75
N LEU A 167 69.64 34.08 70.42
CA LEU A 167 69.85 34.86 71.65
C LEU A 167 70.33 34.00 72.81
N GLU A 168 69.86 32.76 72.92
CA GLU A 168 70.27 31.80 73.95
C GLU A 168 71.72 31.33 73.74
N ALA A 169 72.15 31.14 72.49
CA ALA A 169 73.50 30.66 72.16
C ALA A 169 74.62 31.71 72.37
N ILE A 170 74.29 33.00 72.38
CA ILE A 170 75.27 34.10 72.48
C ILE A 170 75.03 34.88 73.79
N PRO A 171 75.79 34.60 74.88
CA PRO A 171 75.52 35.15 76.21
C PRO A 171 75.96 36.62 76.40
N VAL A 172 76.46 37.29 75.35
CA VAL A 172 76.97 38.67 75.43
C VAL A 172 75.87 39.67 75.01
N PRO A 173 75.33 40.49 75.94
CA PRO A 173 74.05 41.20 75.76
C PRO A 173 74.03 42.33 74.72
N VAL A 174 75.18 42.72 74.17
CA VAL A 174 75.26 43.74 73.10
C VAL A 174 75.57 43.11 71.74
N ILE A 175 76.35 42.01 71.72
CA ILE A 175 76.78 41.33 70.50
C ILE A 175 75.70 40.37 69.99
N ASN A 176 74.92 39.76 70.89
CA ASN A 176 73.84 38.83 70.53
C ASN A 176 72.76 39.51 69.67
N HIS A 177 72.36 40.73 70.01
CA HIS A 177 71.35 41.46 69.25
C HIS A 177 71.84 41.83 67.85
N ILE A 178 73.12 42.14 67.65
CA ILE A 178 73.65 42.48 66.33
C ILE A 178 73.74 41.24 65.43
N LEU A 179 74.25 40.12 65.96
CA LEU A 179 74.43 38.89 65.18
C LEU A 179 73.11 38.18 64.87
N CYS A 180 72.09 38.32 65.72
CA CYS A 180 70.81 37.66 65.51
C CYS A 180 69.82 38.45 64.62
N ILE A 181 70.07 39.73 64.29
CA ILE A 181 69.18 40.59 63.45
C ILE A 181 68.62 39.88 62.20
N PRO A 182 69.40 39.11 61.43
CA PRO A 182 68.89 38.41 60.25
C PRO A 182 67.71 37.47 60.54
N MET A 183 67.61 36.93 61.76
CA MET A 183 66.51 36.04 62.16
C MET A 183 65.21 36.79 62.46
N LYS A 184 65.22 38.13 62.52
CA LYS A 184 64.03 38.95 62.76
C LYS A 184 63.22 39.23 61.48
N PHE A 185 63.72 38.82 60.31
CA PHE A 185 63.13 39.13 58.99
C PHE A 185 61.93 38.24 58.61
N HIS A 186 61.00 37.99 59.54
CA HIS A 186 59.74 37.28 59.27
C HIS A 186 58.87 37.97 58.20
N PHE A 187 59.06 39.27 57.95
CA PHE A 187 58.38 40.00 56.87
C PHE A 187 58.65 39.39 55.48
N LEU A 188 59.74 38.64 55.30
CA LEU A 188 60.03 37.92 54.06
C LEU A 188 59.03 36.79 53.80
N CYS A 189 58.39 36.25 54.83
CA CYS A 189 57.33 35.24 54.70
C CYS A 189 56.03 35.87 54.15
N ASP A 190 55.73 37.12 54.52
CA ASP A 190 54.54 37.83 54.02
C ASP A 190 54.65 38.21 52.54
N VAL A 191 55.87 38.32 52.00
CA VAL A 191 56.09 38.49 50.54
C VAL A 191 55.55 37.29 49.76
N MET A 192 55.48 36.11 50.37
CA MET A 192 54.87 34.90 49.78
C MET A 192 53.34 34.83 49.96
N ARG A 193 52.69 35.87 50.50
CA ARG A 193 51.23 35.91 50.73
C ARG A 193 50.44 36.14 49.44
N MET A 194 50.41 35.11 48.61
CA MET A 194 49.72 35.06 47.33
C MET A 194 48.27 34.53 47.44
N THR A 195 47.66 34.49 48.61
CA THR A 195 46.32 33.92 48.82
C THR A 195 45.22 34.56 47.95
N PRO A 196 45.15 35.91 47.81
CA PRO A 196 44.19 36.52 46.89
C PRO A 196 44.47 36.14 45.43
N TRP A 197 45.74 36.06 45.06
CA TRP A 197 46.17 35.66 43.72
C TRP A 197 45.81 34.20 43.43
N CYS A 198 46.04 33.28 44.37
CA CYS A 198 45.68 31.86 44.29
C CYS A 198 44.18 31.66 44.06
N ARG A 199 43.35 32.39 44.81
CA ARG A 199 41.88 32.32 44.68
C ARG A 199 41.36 32.86 43.35
N GLU A 200 42.06 33.81 42.74
CA GLU A 200 41.65 34.46 41.49
C GLU A 200 42.25 33.79 40.23
N HIS A 201 43.46 33.23 40.32
CA HIS A 201 44.22 32.71 39.18
C HIS A 201 44.34 31.18 39.11
N ILE A 202 43.83 30.43 40.10
CA ILE A 202 43.76 28.96 40.07
C ILE A 202 42.29 28.46 40.06
N PRO A 203 41.41 28.93 39.16
CA PRO A 203 40.10 28.31 38.98
C PRO A 203 40.20 27.03 38.14
N VAL A 204 39.32 26.08 38.41
CA VAL A 204 39.09 24.90 37.54
C VAL A 204 38.42 25.38 36.26
N GLU A 205 38.90 24.89 35.11
CA GLU A 205 38.35 25.21 33.78
C GLU A 205 36.83 25.00 33.76
N GLY A 206 36.07 25.94 33.18
CA GLY A 206 34.61 26.02 33.34
C GLY A 206 33.81 24.78 32.91
N ASN A 207 34.39 23.92 32.07
CA ASN A 207 33.74 22.71 31.52
C ASN A 207 34.34 21.40 32.03
N PHE A 208 35.28 21.44 32.97
CA PHE A 208 35.99 20.25 33.43
C PHE A 208 35.06 19.19 34.03
N GLY A 209 34.14 19.59 34.92
CA GLY A 209 33.22 18.69 35.60
C GLY A 209 32.25 17.98 34.66
N GLN A 210 31.69 18.70 33.68
CA GLN A 210 30.83 18.10 32.65
C GLN A 210 31.60 17.09 31.79
N LEU A 211 32.82 17.43 31.38
CA LEU A 211 33.68 16.53 30.61
C LEU A 211 34.04 15.27 31.41
N PHE A 212 34.35 15.44 32.70
CA PHE A 212 34.66 14.35 33.61
C PHE A 212 33.48 13.40 33.78
N ASP A 213 32.27 13.92 33.97
CA ASP A 213 31.04 13.13 34.12
C ASP A 213 30.65 12.42 32.81
N GLN A 214 30.76 13.10 31.67
CA GLN A 214 30.49 12.52 30.35
C GLN A 214 31.46 11.38 30.06
N LEU A 215 32.76 11.55 30.33
CA LEU A 215 33.76 10.50 30.14
C LEU A 215 33.52 9.32 31.09
N ASN A 216 33.24 9.59 32.36
CA ASN A 216 32.95 8.55 33.34
C ASN A 216 31.70 7.75 32.97
N SER A 217 30.64 8.41 32.50
CA SER A 217 29.43 7.72 32.02
C SER A 217 29.71 6.89 30.76
N SER A 218 30.38 7.47 29.76
CA SER A 218 30.66 6.82 28.48
C SER A 218 31.50 5.56 28.63
N VAL A 219 32.55 5.60 29.47
CA VAL A 219 33.42 4.44 29.74
C VAL A 219 32.65 3.35 30.50
N ASN A 220 31.80 3.73 31.47
CA ASN A 220 30.96 2.77 32.19
C ASN A 220 29.86 2.16 31.32
N GLN A 221 29.39 2.86 30.29
CA GLN A 221 28.38 2.36 29.36
C GLN A 221 29.01 1.41 28.33
N LEU A 222 30.18 1.78 27.78
CA LEU A 222 30.99 0.91 26.92
C LEU A 222 31.29 -0.44 27.59
N SER A 223 31.66 -0.42 28.88
CA SER A 223 31.91 -1.66 29.63
C SER A 223 30.67 -2.51 29.88
N ARG A 224 29.46 -1.97 29.81
CA ARG A 224 28.21 -2.70 30.15
C ARG A 224 27.48 -3.24 28.93
N GLU A 225 27.32 -2.42 27.90
CA GLU A 225 26.54 -2.77 26.70
C GLU A 225 27.23 -3.84 25.86
N PHE A 226 28.56 -3.91 25.88
CA PHE A 226 29.33 -4.81 25.01
C PHE A 226 29.64 -6.18 25.61
N ILE A 227 29.26 -6.43 26.86
CA ILE A 227 29.33 -7.76 27.48
C ILE A 227 28.12 -8.63 27.05
N ALA A 228 27.11 -8.04 26.41
CA ALA A 228 25.92 -8.76 25.97
C ALA A 228 26.24 -9.69 24.78
N GLU A 229 25.95 -10.97 24.94
CA GLU A 229 26.09 -11.99 23.89
C GLU A 229 25.03 -11.80 22.81
N LEU A 230 25.47 -11.38 21.62
CA LEU A 230 24.60 -11.16 20.46
C LEU A 230 24.49 -12.47 19.67
N THR A 231 23.46 -13.26 19.96
CA THR A 231 23.15 -14.47 19.20
C THR A 231 22.46 -14.11 17.89
N VAL A 232 23.20 -14.16 16.78
CA VAL A 232 22.63 -14.10 15.43
C VAL A 232 22.06 -15.47 15.10
N GLU A 233 20.80 -15.72 15.46
CA GLU A 233 20.07 -16.85 14.89
C GLU A 233 19.64 -16.47 13.46
N GLU A 234 20.15 -17.19 12.47
CA GLU A 234 19.62 -17.20 11.12
C GLU A 234 18.24 -17.88 11.17
N HIS A 235 17.24 -17.17 11.68
CA HIS A 235 15.86 -17.61 11.57
C HIS A 235 15.56 -17.65 10.07
N GLU A 236 15.35 -18.86 9.55
CA GLU A 236 14.79 -19.11 8.24
C GLU A 236 13.51 -18.26 8.15
N GLU A 237 13.57 -17.11 7.48
CA GLU A 237 12.48 -16.12 7.40
C GLU A 237 11.32 -16.67 6.55
N GLN A 238 10.66 -17.72 7.02
CA GLN A 238 9.35 -18.14 6.56
C GLN A 238 8.26 -17.21 7.10
N ALA A 239 8.50 -16.45 8.17
CA ALA A 239 7.44 -15.72 8.89
C ALA A 239 7.23 -14.25 8.48
N VAL A 240 8.25 -13.52 7.96
CA VAL A 240 8.10 -12.07 7.68
C VAL A 240 7.26 -11.81 6.42
N LEU A 241 7.16 -12.80 5.53
CA LEU A 241 6.37 -12.74 4.30
C LEU A 241 5.19 -13.72 4.27
N ASP A 242 4.75 -14.23 5.42
CA ASP A 242 3.64 -15.19 5.52
C ASP A 242 2.26 -14.57 5.18
N GLY A 243 2.22 -13.25 4.95
CA GLY A 243 1.10 -12.56 4.33
C GLY A 243 1.03 -12.71 2.80
N ALA A 244 2.12 -13.14 2.16
CA ALA A 244 2.12 -13.52 0.75
C ALA A 244 1.75 -15.00 0.67
N LEU A 245 0.46 -15.25 0.45
CA LEU A 245 -0.08 -16.58 0.12
C LEU A 245 0.91 -17.33 -0.79
N PRO A 246 1.17 -18.63 -0.55
CA PRO A 246 1.98 -19.43 -1.46
C PRO A 246 1.53 -19.17 -2.89
N ALA A 247 2.44 -18.75 -3.78
CA ALA A 247 2.10 -18.36 -5.14
C ALA A 247 1.35 -19.47 -5.91
N ASP A 248 1.54 -20.72 -5.48
CA ASP A 248 0.84 -21.89 -5.99
C ASP A 248 -0.65 -21.92 -5.60
N ASP A 249 -0.99 -21.53 -4.36
CA ASP A 249 -2.39 -21.41 -3.92
C ASP A 249 -3.14 -20.32 -4.68
N PHE A 250 -2.48 -19.17 -4.91
CA PHE A 250 -3.07 -18.09 -5.71
C PHE A 250 -3.31 -18.54 -7.17
N THR A 251 -2.32 -19.20 -7.77
CA THR A 251 -2.42 -19.70 -9.15
C THR A 251 -3.53 -20.74 -9.29
N GLN A 252 -3.65 -21.65 -8.32
CA GLN A 252 -4.73 -22.65 -8.30
C GLN A 252 -6.10 -22.01 -8.08
N ALA A 253 -6.21 -21.00 -7.20
CA ALA A 253 -7.46 -20.28 -6.96
C ALA A 253 -7.94 -19.54 -8.23
N VAL A 254 -7.03 -18.88 -8.94
CA VAL A 254 -7.32 -18.21 -10.22
C VAL A 254 -7.83 -19.22 -11.26
N LYS A 255 -7.12 -20.35 -11.44
CA LYS A 255 -7.56 -21.40 -12.38
C LYS A 255 -8.95 -21.95 -12.05
N ARG A 256 -9.23 -22.21 -10.76
CA ARG A 256 -10.55 -22.70 -10.32
C ARG A 256 -11.65 -21.70 -10.67
N SER A 257 -11.45 -20.41 -10.37
CA SER A 257 -12.42 -19.35 -10.69
C SER A 257 -12.74 -19.27 -12.21
N PHE A 258 -11.72 -19.33 -13.06
CA PHE A 258 -11.91 -19.32 -14.52
C PHE A 258 -12.60 -20.60 -15.04
N ASN A 259 -12.31 -21.76 -14.44
CA ASN A 259 -12.96 -23.02 -14.78
C ASN A 259 -14.44 -23.03 -14.38
N ASP A 260 -14.77 -22.53 -13.19
CA ASP A 260 -16.16 -22.46 -12.72
C ASP A 260 -16.99 -21.51 -13.59
N LEU A 261 -16.45 -20.34 -13.92
CA LEU A 261 -17.09 -19.39 -14.85
C LEU A 261 -17.30 -20.03 -16.22
N THR A 262 -16.31 -20.78 -16.71
CA THR A 262 -16.38 -21.49 -17.99
C THR A 262 -17.48 -22.54 -17.99
N ALA A 263 -17.55 -23.37 -16.95
CA ALA A 263 -18.53 -24.42 -16.82
C ALA A 263 -19.96 -23.85 -16.79
N ALA A 264 -20.17 -22.77 -16.02
CA ALA A 264 -21.46 -22.08 -15.96
C ALA A 264 -21.87 -21.51 -17.33
N MET A 265 -20.95 -20.85 -18.04
CA MET A 265 -21.22 -20.28 -19.36
C MET A 265 -21.51 -21.36 -20.41
N GLU A 266 -20.79 -22.48 -20.37
CA GLU A 266 -21.02 -23.61 -21.26
C GLU A 266 -22.39 -24.24 -21.01
N GLN A 267 -22.82 -24.34 -19.76
CA GLN A 267 -24.16 -24.83 -19.41
C GLN A 267 -25.26 -23.92 -19.96
N VAL A 268 -25.14 -22.59 -19.77
CA VAL A 268 -26.07 -21.61 -20.34
C VAL A 268 -26.12 -21.72 -21.87
N PHE A 269 -24.96 -21.89 -22.49
CA PHE A 269 -24.86 -21.99 -23.94
C PHE A 269 -25.46 -23.28 -24.50
N ASN A 270 -25.34 -24.39 -23.77
CA ASN A 270 -25.98 -25.65 -24.13
C ASN A 270 -27.51 -25.54 -24.07
N VAL A 271 -28.06 -24.87 -23.05
CA VAL A 271 -29.50 -24.56 -23.00
C VAL A 271 -29.90 -23.67 -24.18
N LEU A 272 -29.09 -22.66 -24.50
CA LEU A 272 -29.36 -21.77 -25.62
C LEU A 272 -29.37 -22.50 -26.97
N ARG A 273 -28.41 -23.40 -27.20
CA ARG A 273 -28.36 -24.26 -28.39
C ARG A 273 -29.61 -25.15 -28.49
N LEU A 274 -30.08 -25.70 -27.38
CA LEU A 274 -31.33 -26.46 -27.34
C LEU A 274 -32.52 -25.59 -27.75
N LEU A 275 -32.61 -24.36 -27.26
CA LEU A 275 -33.67 -23.41 -27.65
C LEU A 275 -33.61 -23.04 -29.14
N LEU A 276 -32.41 -22.86 -29.69
CA LEU A 276 -32.20 -22.63 -31.12
C LEU A 276 -32.59 -23.84 -31.98
N SER A 277 -32.48 -25.06 -31.45
CA SER A 277 -32.90 -26.27 -32.17
C SER A 277 -34.39 -26.25 -32.50
N PHE A 278 -35.25 -25.67 -31.64
CA PHE A 278 -36.70 -25.55 -31.86
C PHE A 278 -37.10 -24.61 -33.00
N THR A 279 -36.14 -24.00 -33.72
CA THR A 279 -36.41 -23.28 -34.97
C THR A 279 -37.11 -24.16 -36.02
N PHE A 280 -36.95 -25.49 -36.00
CA PHE A 280 -37.68 -26.38 -36.90
C PHE A 280 -39.21 -26.28 -36.75
N ILE A 281 -39.72 -25.87 -35.58
CA ILE A 281 -41.16 -25.69 -35.34
C ILE A 281 -41.71 -24.63 -36.29
N THR A 282 -40.93 -23.56 -36.56
CA THR A 282 -41.33 -22.54 -37.54
C THR A 282 -41.49 -23.14 -38.93
N ILE A 283 -40.68 -24.16 -39.29
CA ILE A 283 -40.72 -24.84 -40.61
C ILE A 283 -42.01 -25.63 -40.75
N ILE A 284 -42.39 -26.32 -39.69
CA ILE A 284 -43.66 -27.05 -39.62
C ILE A 284 -44.84 -26.08 -39.78
N THR A 285 -44.81 -24.92 -39.10
CA THR A 285 -45.88 -23.92 -39.23
C THR A 285 -45.99 -23.33 -40.63
N ALA A 286 -44.86 -23.04 -41.30
CA ALA A 286 -44.85 -22.52 -42.67
C ALA A 286 -45.39 -23.54 -43.69
N ILE A 287 -45.02 -24.81 -43.53
CA ILE A 287 -45.56 -25.91 -44.35
C ILE A 287 -47.06 -26.09 -44.11
N GLY A 288 -47.51 -25.97 -42.86
CA GLY A 288 -48.92 -26.03 -42.48
C GLY A 288 -49.74 -24.92 -43.14
N TYR A 289 -49.26 -23.67 -43.07
CA TYR A 289 -49.88 -22.52 -43.72
C TYR A 289 -49.97 -22.73 -45.24
N LEU A 290 -48.88 -23.14 -45.90
CA LEU A 290 -48.88 -23.38 -47.34
C LEU A 290 -49.84 -24.51 -47.75
N ARG A 291 -49.97 -25.55 -46.91
CA ARG A 291 -50.91 -26.65 -47.14
C ARG A 291 -52.36 -26.18 -47.07
N SER A 292 -52.70 -25.37 -46.07
CA SER A 292 -54.04 -24.80 -45.93
C SER A 292 -54.35 -23.86 -47.09
N TYR A 293 -53.42 -22.99 -47.45
CA TYR A 293 -53.55 -22.06 -48.59
C TYR A 293 -53.88 -22.79 -49.91
N MET A 294 -53.26 -23.95 -50.15
CA MET A 294 -53.46 -24.73 -51.38
C MET A 294 -54.71 -25.62 -51.36
N ARG A 295 -55.21 -26.03 -50.19
CA ARG A 295 -56.32 -27.01 -50.07
C ARG A 295 -57.66 -26.35 -49.75
N ASP A 296 -57.64 -25.26 -49.00
CA ASP A 296 -58.83 -24.56 -48.55
C ASP A 296 -58.98 -23.26 -49.35
N ILE A 297 -60.09 -23.15 -50.09
CA ILE A 297 -60.37 -22.01 -50.95
C ILE A 297 -60.67 -20.76 -50.09
N ASP A 298 -61.18 -20.93 -48.87
CA ASP A 298 -61.65 -19.81 -48.03
C ASP A 298 -60.61 -19.35 -46.99
N PHE A 299 -59.41 -19.94 -46.95
CA PHE A 299 -58.42 -19.66 -45.90
C PHE A 299 -57.79 -18.26 -45.96
N ASP A 300 -57.12 -17.93 -47.08
CA ASP A 300 -56.44 -16.63 -47.30
C ASP A 300 -56.24 -16.38 -48.82
N ASN A 301 -57.16 -16.89 -49.65
CA ASN A 301 -57.06 -16.81 -51.12
C ASN A 301 -57.76 -15.55 -51.67
N THR A 302 -57.55 -14.38 -51.06
CA THR A 302 -58.23 -13.12 -51.40
C THR A 302 -57.52 -12.30 -52.49
N TYR A 303 -56.60 -12.90 -53.25
CA TYR A 303 -55.71 -12.20 -54.17
C TYR A 303 -56.17 -12.27 -55.63
N ILE A 304 -56.31 -11.10 -56.29
CA ILE A 304 -56.58 -11.02 -57.73
C ILE A 304 -55.26 -10.85 -58.47
N THR A 305 -54.67 -11.98 -58.85
CA THR A 305 -53.40 -12.02 -59.59
C THR A 305 -53.57 -11.70 -61.08
N THR A 306 -52.46 -11.35 -61.75
CA THR A 306 -52.44 -11.21 -63.22
C THR A 306 -52.88 -12.48 -63.92
N TYR A 307 -52.47 -13.64 -63.39
CA TYR A 307 -52.87 -14.95 -63.88
C TYR A 307 -54.38 -15.17 -63.79
N PHE A 308 -55.02 -14.81 -62.67
CA PHE A 308 -56.47 -14.86 -62.52
C PHE A 308 -57.18 -13.99 -63.58
N ARG A 309 -56.70 -12.76 -63.81
CA ARG A 309 -57.26 -11.85 -64.83
C ARG A 309 -57.14 -12.43 -66.25
N GLN A 310 -56.05 -13.13 -66.56
CA GLN A 310 -55.86 -13.81 -67.85
C GLN A 310 -56.81 -15.01 -68.01
N ILE A 311 -57.05 -15.79 -66.95
CA ILE A 311 -58.05 -16.87 -66.98
C ILE A 311 -59.45 -16.30 -67.20
N ASP A 312 -59.82 -15.26 -66.46
CA ASP A 312 -61.13 -14.63 -66.55
C ASP A 312 -61.38 -14.00 -67.93
N ALA A 313 -60.37 -13.33 -68.50
CA ALA A 313 -60.42 -12.78 -69.86
C ALA A 313 -60.61 -13.87 -70.93
N ARG A 314 -59.96 -15.04 -70.77
CA ARG A 314 -60.19 -16.20 -71.65
C ARG A 314 -61.61 -16.76 -71.49
N ARG A 315 -62.14 -16.83 -70.27
CA ARG A 315 -63.50 -17.32 -69.99
C ARG A 315 -64.59 -16.40 -70.52
N ARG A 316 -64.32 -15.10 -70.68
CA ARG A 316 -65.26 -14.14 -71.27
C ARG A 316 -65.76 -14.53 -72.67
N LYS A 317 -65.02 -15.38 -73.39
CA LYS A 317 -65.42 -15.97 -74.68
C LYS A 317 -66.40 -17.15 -74.50
N GLY A 318 -67.51 -16.93 -73.81
CA GLY A 318 -68.62 -17.89 -73.73
C GLY A 318 -68.74 -18.72 -72.43
N LYS A 319 -67.99 -18.40 -71.38
CA LYS A 319 -68.16 -18.95 -70.02
C LYS A 319 -68.44 -17.84 -69.02
N ARG A 320 -68.93 -18.21 -67.83
CA ARG A 320 -69.12 -17.28 -66.71
C ARG A 320 -67.78 -16.67 -66.32
N PHE A 321 -67.76 -15.34 -66.19
CA PHE A 321 -66.60 -14.53 -65.81
C PHE A 321 -66.95 -13.67 -64.59
N LEU A 322 -65.93 -13.25 -63.83
CA LEU A 322 -66.08 -12.57 -62.54
C LEU A 322 -65.77 -11.06 -62.61
N LEU A 323 -64.92 -10.60 -63.53
CA LEU A 323 -64.55 -9.19 -63.65
C LEU A 323 -65.45 -8.45 -64.68
N PRO A 324 -65.92 -7.20 -64.41
CA PRO A 324 -65.46 -6.29 -63.36
C PRO A 324 -66.20 -6.41 -62.01
N LEU A 325 -65.47 -6.31 -60.90
CA LEU A 325 -66.02 -6.30 -59.54
C LEU A 325 -66.80 -5.02 -59.23
N LYS A 326 -67.83 -5.15 -58.37
CA LYS A 326 -68.55 -4.00 -57.80
C LYS A 326 -67.64 -3.20 -56.86
N LYS A 327 -68.01 -1.93 -56.61
CA LYS A 327 -67.23 -1.02 -55.74
C LYS A 327 -67.10 -1.54 -54.30
N SER A 328 -68.10 -2.26 -53.78
CA SER A 328 -68.07 -2.90 -52.46
C SER A 328 -67.14 -4.10 -52.43
N GLU A 329 -67.26 -5.01 -53.41
CA GLU A 329 -66.45 -6.24 -53.53
C GLU A 329 -64.96 -5.93 -53.74
N LYS A 330 -64.63 -4.83 -54.42
CA LYS A 330 -63.23 -4.40 -54.59
C LYS A 330 -62.49 -4.16 -53.28
N LYS A 331 -63.19 -3.92 -52.17
CA LYS A 331 -62.55 -3.73 -50.87
C LYS A 331 -62.11 -5.04 -50.23
N GLU A 332 -62.71 -6.16 -50.60
CA GLU A 332 -62.48 -7.49 -50.03
C GLU A 332 -61.28 -8.21 -50.65
N PHE A 333 -60.93 -7.88 -51.90
CA PHE A 333 -59.82 -8.52 -52.62
C PHE A 333 -58.56 -7.66 -52.68
N ILE A 334 -57.40 -8.32 -52.56
CA ILE A 334 -56.08 -7.70 -52.60
C ILE A 334 -55.49 -7.79 -54.02
N TYR A 335 -54.98 -6.67 -54.52
CA TYR A 335 -54.24 -6.62 -55.77
C TYR A 335 -52.74 -6.60 -55.47
N PRO A 336 -51.96 -7.64 -55.83
CA PRO A 336 -50.55 -7.76 -55.41
C PRO A 336 -49.64 -6.59 -55.80
N TRP A 337 -49.97 -5.89 -56.88
CA TRP A 337 -49.21 -4.73 -57.39
C TRP A 337 -49.78 -3.37 -56.94
N SER A 338 -50.79 -3.38 -56.07
CA SER A 338 -51.37 -2.15 -55.51
C SER A 338 -50.67 -1.80 -54.20
N LEU A 339 -50.11 -0.61 -54.11
CA LEU A 339 -49.49 -0.08 -52.87
C LEU A 339 -50.51 0.31 -51.77
N LYS A 340 -51.75 -0.17 -51.87
CA LYS A 340 -52.82 0.14 -50.92
C LYS A 340 -52.82 -0.91 -49.83
N ILE A 341 -52.62 -0.50 -48.59
CA ILE A 341 -52.75 -1.37 -47.44
C ILE A 341 -54.22 -1.77 -47.25
N HIS A 342 -54.47 -3.05 -47.03
CA HIS A 342 -55.83 -3.54 -46.82
C HIS A 342 -56.29 -3.18 -45.40
N THR A 343 -57.58 -2.96 -45.21
CA THR A 343 -58.13 -2.44 -43.95
C THR A 343 -57.91 -3.39 -42.77
N GLU A 344 -57.98 -4.70 -43.00
CA GLU A 344 -57.74 -5.71 -41.96
C GLU A 344 -56.26 -5.78 -41.57
N GLU A 345 -55.34 -5.69 -42.53
CA GLU A 345 -53.89 -5.64 -42.29
C GLU A 345 -53.49 -4.39 -41.49
N LEU A 346 -54.09 -3.24 -41.82
CA LEU A 346 -53.88 -1.99 -41.11
C LEU A 346 -54.37 -2.08 -39.65
N GLN A 347 -55.52 -2.71 -39.43
CA GLN A 347 -56.11 -2.89 -38.10
C GLN A 347 -55.28 -3.86 -37.26
N GLN A 348 -54.76 -4.95 -37.84
CA GLN A 348 -53.84 -5.87 -37.19
C GLN A 348 -52.50 -5.19 -36.85
N GLY A 349 -51.96 -4.37 -37.76
CA GLY A 349 -50.74 -3.59 -37.52
C GLY A 349 -50.90 -2.57 -36.38
N LEU A 350 -52.01 -1.84 -36.34
CA LEU A 350 -52.35 -0.89 -35.28
C LEU A 350 -52.56 -1.57 -33.92
N GLN A 351 -53.19 -2.75 -33.88
CA GLN A 351 -53.37 -3.51 -32.64
C GLN A 351 -52.05 -4.11 -32.13
N SER A 352 -51.16 -4.55 -33.02
CA SER A 352 -49.83 -5.05 -32.64
C SER A 352 -48.91 -3.94 -32.13
N GLY A 353 -49.07 -2.71 -32.65
CA GLY A 353 -48.39 -1.51 -32.12
C GLY A 353 -48.89 -1.10 -30.73
N ARG A 354 -50.19 -1.22 -30.44
CA ARG A 354 -50.74 -0.93 -29.10
C ARG A 354 -50.34 -1.93 -28.02
N ARG A 355 -50.12 -3.21 -28.35
CA ARG A 355 -49.65 -4.21 -27.36
C ARG A 355 -48.23 -3.95 -26.85
N HIS A 356 -47.40 -3.23 -27.62
CA HIS A 356 -46.08 -2.80 -27.15
C HIS A 356 -46.13 -1.52 -26.28
N HIS A 357 -47.28 -0.85 -26.17
CA HIS A 357 -47.46 0.37 -25.38
C HIS A 357 -48.29 0.22 -24.11
N HIS A 358 -48.80 -0.97 -23.79
CA HIS A 358 -49.42 -1.26 -22.48
C HIS A 358 -48.42 -1.93 -21.52
N GLY A 359 -47.42 -1.15 -21.08
CA GLY A 359 -46.98 -1.23 -19.69
C GLY A 359 -47.93 -0.36 -18.84
N PRO A 360 -48.06 -0.61 -17.51
CA PRO A 360 -48.84 0.29 -16.67
C PRO A 360 -48.27 1.71 -16.77
N PRO A 361 -49.11 2.77 -16.65
CA PRO A 361 -48.60 4.13 -16.59
C PRO A 361 -47.66 4.25 -15.39
N PRO A 362 -46.53 4.99 -15.48
CA PRO A 362 -45.78 5.34 -14.29
C PRO A 362 -46.71 6.15 -13.38
N GLU A 363 -46.77 5.76 -12.11
CA GLU A 363 -47.36 6.59 -11.07
C GLU A 363 -46.68 7.95 -11.07
N ASN A 364 -47.53 8.97 -10.98
CA ASN A 364 -47.18 10.36 -11.03
C ASN A 364 -46.64 10.79 -9.66
N ASP A 365 -45.43 10.35 -9.31
CA ASP A 365 -44.69 10.98 -8.21
C ASP A 365 -43.93 12.18 -8.78
N GLY A 366 -44.49 13.36 -8.50
CA GLY A 366 -43.93 14.62 -8.92
C GLY A 366 -42.51 14.80 -8.40
N PHE A 367 -41.55 14.94 -9.32
CA PHE A 367 -40.28 15.58 -9.04
C PHE A 367 -39.88 16.45 -10.24
N SER A 368 -39.81 17.75 -9.99
CA SER A 368 -39.52 18.80 -10.96
C SER A 368 -38.19 18.60 -11.69
N LEU A 369 -38.23 18.85 -13.00
CA LEU A 369 -37.07 19.04 -13.88
C LEU A 369 -36.30 20.31 -13.49
N GLN A 370 -35.37 20.21 -12.53
CA GLN A 370 -34.40 21.28 -12.28
C GLN A 370 -33.03 20.81 -11.75
N GLN A 371 -32.61 19.56 -12.00
CA GLN A 371 -31.31 19.07 -11.48
C GLN A 371 -30.41 18.32 -12.48
N LEU A 372 -30.59 18.46 -13.79
CA LEU A 372 -29.67 17.86 -14.78
C LEU A 372 -29.03 18.89 -15.71
N ILE A 373 -28.37 19.88 -15.11
CA ILE A 373 -27.26 20.60 -15.75
C ILE A 373 -26.18 20.79 -14.69
N GLN A 374 -25.28 19.82 -14.52
CA GLN A 374 -23.88 20.05 -14.17
C GLN A 374 -23.02 18.82 -14.56
N PRO A 375 -21.78 19.03 -15.06
CA PRO A 375 -20.89 17.98 -15.54
C PRO A 375 -20.19 17.28 -14.37
N ARG A 376 -20.15 15.94 -14.36
CA ARG A 376 -19.33 15.18 -13.42
C ARG A 376 -17.98 14.80 -14.04
N PRO A 377 -16.85 15.06 -13.35
CA PRO A 377 -15.54 14.59 -13.74
C PRO A 377 -15.31 13.14 -13.30
N ALA A 378 -14.34 12.52 -13.95
CA ALA A 378 -13.88 11.16 -13.74
C ALA A 378 -13.07 10.97 -12.44
N ALA A 379 -12.95 9.69 -12.07
CA ALA A 379 -11.93 9.05 -11.23
C ALA A 379 -12.16 8.94 -9.71
N ALA A 380 -11.72 7.78 -9.22
CA ALA A 380 -11.56 7.32 -7.84
C ALA A 380 -12.81 6.82 -7.10
N GLN A 381 -12.98 5.49 -7.04
CA GLN A 381 -13.26 4.71 -5.81
C GLN A 381 -13.55 3.24 -6.16
N LEU A 382 -12.59 2.37 -5.90
CA LEU A 382 -12.80 0.91 -5.87
C LEU A 382 -11.92 0.34 -4.76
N SER A 383 -12.35 0.53 -3.52
CA SER A 383 -11.79 -0.14 -2.34
C SER A 383 -12.82 -0.13 -1.20
N SER A 384 -13.68 -1.14 -1.15
CA SER A 384 -14.45 -1.46 0.05
C SER A 384 -14.95 -2.90 -0.03
N GLY A 385 -14.23 -3.80 0.61
CA GLY A 385 -14.58 -5.21 0.70
C GLY A 385 -13.47 -6.04 1.33
N LEU A 386 -13.13 -5.76 2.60
CA LEU A 386 -12.34 -6.68 3.42
C LEU A 386 -12.89 -6.69 4.85
N GLN A 387 -13.29 -7.90 5.25
CA GLN A 387 -13.82 -8.30 6.54
C GLN A 387 -12.74 -8.13 7.65
N GLN A 388 -13.21 -7.87 8.87
CA GLN A 388 -12.46 -7.55 10.09
C GLN A 388 -11.28 -8.48 10.45
N PRO A 389 -10.21 -7.96 11.08
CA PRO A 389 -9.18 -8.76 11.76
C PRO A 389 -9.56 -9.04 13.24
N PRO A 390 -8.98 -10.08 13.88
CA PRO A 390 -9.23 -10.40 15.29
C PRO A 390 -8.44 -9.50 16.25
N ALA A 391 -8.94 -9.43 17.48
CA ALA A 391 -8.52 -8.54 18.56
C ALA A 391 -7.02 -8.57 18.90
N THR A 392 -6.37 -7.41 18.83
CA THR A 392 -5.03 -7.16 19.35
C THR A 392 -5.08 -6.86 20.86
N ARG A 393 -4.44 -7.72 21.66
CA ARG A 393 -4.03 -7.41 23.04
C ARG A 393 -2.98 -6.30 23.02
N HIS A 394 -3.21 -5.23 23.75
CA HIS A 394 -2.20 -4.22 24.04
C HIS A 394 -1.21 -4.77 25.09
N HIS A 395 0.03 -5.07 24.67
CA HIS A 395 1.17 -5.12 25.59
C HIS A 395 1.88 -3.77 25.57
N ARG A 396 1.85 -3.12 26.74
CA ARG A 396 2.39 -1.81 27.04
C ARG A 396 3.91 -1.92 27.22
N LEU A 397 4.68 -1.50 26.22
CA LEU A 397 6.11 -1.23 26.39
C LEU A 397 6.26 0.13 27.08
N LEU A 398 6.71 0.09 28.34
CA LEU A 398 7.08 1.26 29.13
C LEU A 398 8.50 1.68 28.72
N LEU A 399 8.62 2.83 28.06
CA LEU A 399 9.89 3.55 27.93
C LEU A 399 10.02 4.56 29.08
N PRO A 400 11.21 4.76 29.67
CA PRO A 400 11.42 5.75 30.73
C PRO A 400 11.31 7.18 30.18
N LYS A 401 10.75 8.08 31.00
CA LYS A 401 10.72 9.53 30.77
C LYS A 401 11.93 10.19 31.42
N GLU A 402 12.59 11.08 30.67
CA GLU A 402 13.16 12.37 31.13
C GLU A 402 12.85 13.38 30.00
N GLY A 403 12.24 14.55 30.23
CA GLY A 403 12.88 15.77 30.78
C GLY A 403 13.82 16.33 29.71
N GLU A 404 13.61 17.44 29.01
CA GLU A 404 13.22 18.79 29.42
C GLU A 404 12.86 19.62 28.16
N GLU A 405 12.14 20.73 28.32
CA GLU A 405 11.65 21.63 27.26
C GLU A 405 12.77 22.28 26.42
N ALA A 406 12.58 22.33 25.10
CA ALA A 406 13.26 23.27 24.22
C ALA A 406 12.23 24.02 23.35
N SER A 407 12.30 25.36 23.39
CA SER A 407 11.44 26.29 22.66
C SER A 407 11.54 26.15 21.13
N PRO A 408 10.51 26.56 20.35
CA PRO A 408 10.45 26.28 18.93
C PRO A 408 11.38 27.20 18.11
N VAL A 409 12.23 26.60 17.29
CA VAL A 409 12.98 27.29 16.22
C VAL A 409 12.08 27.41 14.99
N SER A 410 11.95 28.63 14.47
CA SER A 410 11.20 28.94 13.25
C SER A 410 12.00 28.53 12.01
N LEU A 411 11.44 27.64 11.18
CA LEU A 411 11.99 27.27 9.88
C LEU A 411 11.46 28.22 8.80
N GLN A 412 12.36 29.01 8.19
CA GLN A 412 12.12 29.67 6.92
C GLN A 412 12.42 28.71 5.75
N PRO A 413 11.72 28.83 4.62
CA PRO A 413 11.94 27.99 3.45
C PRO A 413 13.22 28.37 2.71
N ALA A 414 14.00 27.37 2.32
CA ALA A 414 15.14 27.51 1.41
C ALA A 414 14.66 27.43 -0.05
N ASP A 415 15.06 28.40 -0.86
CA ASP A 415 14.91 28.38 -2.31
C ASP A 415 15.87 27.39 -2.98
N PRO A 416 15.54 26.90 -4.19
CA PRO A 416 16.26 25.83 -4.87
C PRO A 416 17.29 26.38 -5.85
N GLU A 417 18.52 25.86 -5.83
CA GLU A 417 19.40 25.63 -6.99
C GLU A 417 20.81 25.26 -6.48
N THR A 418 21.30 24.07 -6.86
CA THR A 418 22.56 23.87 -7.61
C THR A 418 22.90 22.37 -7.68
N ASP A 419 22.74 21.84 -8.89
CA ASP A 419 23.62 20.93 -9.65
C ASP A 419 24.23 19.69 -8.98
N PHE A 420 23.74 18.55 -9.48
CA PHE A 420 24.38 17.24 -9.43
C PHE A 420 25.55 17.17 -10.43
N LEU A 421 26.71 16.75 -9.93
CA LEU A 421 27.71 15.97 -10.67
C LEU A 421 27.98 14.67 -9.90
#